data_AF-A0A4S1DTI6-F1
#
_entry.id   AF-A0A4S1DTI6-F1
#
_cell.length_a   1.000
_cell.length_b   1.000
_cell.length_c   1.000
_cell.angle_alpha   90.00
_cell.angle_beta   90.00
_cell.angle_gamma   90.00
#
_symmetry.space_group_name_H-M   'P 1'
#
loop_
_entity.id
_entity.type
_entity.pdbx_description
1 polymer ?
#
loop_
_entity_poly.entity_id
_entity_poly.type
_entity_poly.pdbx_seq_one_letter_code
_entity_poly.pdbx_strand_id
1 'polypeptide(L)'
;MINRYTYEDPIFKASTKNQNLRIESSNKILNIFRLISGTINCTDTYENKVYKFRENYSNFPFTTNEKINQSVVLNNFPDEVKLKDLNEYFKRSRFNSKFYGSIEPEIIKCLIAVKKNNHLEAFFYLYGILEGISYSIPLIYVSKNNNYDKTYKQLQSFFNNEQDGELAFFKRFITETFKKEDFFKSTIDIDFNTIDRTELREAYYKIYLDKVSNKPMNGKDLKGQTLNQEIKLSFIGFYDFIIIIRNRFFHLTKGTWQNNLSSTEILFPDYFFKPIVSHGLNWVSLIIFEIIKVDFEKGKN
;
A
#
# COMPACT_ATOMS: atom_id res chain seq x y z
N MET A 1 -16.21 -18.69 14.02
CA MET A 1 -15.55 -17.41 13.67
C MET A 1 -16.52 -16.64 12.80
N ILE A 2 -16.97 -15.45 13.20
CA ILE A 2 -17.92 -14.64 12.41
C ILE A 2 -17.12 -13.98 11.29
N ASN A 3 -17.45 -14.28 10.03
CA ASN A 3 -16.80 -13.64 8.89
C ASN A 3 -17.64 -12.44 8.42
N ARG A 4 -17.16 -11.22 8.70
CA ARG A 4 -17.85 -9.97 8.31
C ARG A 4 -17.78 -9.70 6.81
N TYR A 5 -16.70 -10.13 6.16
CA TYR A 5 -16.43 -9.79 4.77
C TYR A 5 -16.43 -11.04 3.90
N THR A 6 -17.23 -11.03 2.84
CA THR A 6 -17.24 -12.08 1.83
C THR A 6 -16.92 -11.50 0.46
N TYR A 7 -16.23 -12.29 -0.36
CA TYR A 7 -15.87 -11.86 -1.71
C TYR A 7 -16.85 -12.37 -2.74
N GLU A 8 -16.99 -11.59 -3.81
CA GLU A 8 -17.64 -11.99 -5.04
C GLU A 8 -16.66 -11.74 -6.19
N ASP A 9 -16.41 -12.77 -7.01
CA ASP A 9 -15.51 -12.70 -8.17
C ASP A 9 -16.28 -12.31 -9.45
N PRO A 10 -16.16 -11.07 -9.93
CA PRO A 10 -16.83 -10.63 -11.15
C PRO A 10 -16.15 -11.13 -12.43
N ILE A 11 -14.94 -11.71 -12.35
CA ILE A 11 -14.11 -12.08 -13.52
C ILE A 11 -14.17 -13.58 -13.79
N PHE A 12 -13.94 -14.40 -12.78
CA PHE A 12 -13.78 -15.85 -12.95
C PHE A 12 -14.99 -16.62 -12.41
N LYS A 13 -15.90 -16.98 -13.34
CA LYS A 13 -17.08 -17.80 -13.03
C LYS A 13 -16.71 -19.23 -12.66
N ALA A 14 -17.62 -19.94 -11.99
CA ALA A 14 -17.43 -21.33 -11.56
C ALA A 14 -17.08 -22.32 -12.69
N SER A 15 -17.45 -22.04 -13.93
CA SER A 15 -17.15 -22.87 -15.10
C SER A 15 -15.79 -22.56 -15.78
N THR A 16 -14.99 -21.63 -15.24
CA THR A 16 -13.70 -21.26 -15.84
C THR A 16 -12.69 -22.42 -15.83
N LYS A 17 -11.83 -22.51 -16.84
CA LYS A 17 -10.70 -23.48 -16.82
C LYS A 17 -9.64 -23.10 -15.79
N ASN A 18 -9.53 -21.82 -15.44
CA ASN A 18 -8.52 -21.29 -14.53
C ASN A 18 -9.06 -21.19 -13.08
N GLN A 19 -9.38 -22.34 -12.47
CA GLN A 19 -10.03 -22.41 -11.16
C GLN A 19 -9.21 -21.80 -10.02
N ASN A 20 -7.88 -21.80 -10.11
CA ASN A 20 -7.01 -21.25 -9.06
C ASN A 20 -6.89 -19.72 -9.12
N LEU A 21 -7.50 -19.08 -10.12
CA LEU A 21 -7.64 -17.62 -10.20
C LEU A 21 -8.93 -17.12 -9.58
N ARG A 22 -9.79 -18.03 -9.10
CA ARG A 22 -11.01 -17.70 -8.39
C ARG A 22 -10.73 -17.36 -6.94
N ILE A 23 -11.39 -16.33 -6.44
CA ILE A 23 -11.23 -15.90 -5.04
C ILE A 23 -11.69 -16.97 -4.03
N GLU A 24 -12.63 -17.83 -4.40
CA GLU A 24 -13.12 -18.89 -3.52
C GLU A 24 -12.08 -20.00 -3.27
N SER A 25 -10.95 -19.99 -4.00
CA SER A 25 -9.84 -20.93 -3.81
C SER A 25 -9.09 -20.79 -2.47
N SER A 26 -9.51 -19.83 -1.62
CA SER A 26 -8.93 -19.53 -0.30
C SER A 26 -7.44 -19.16 -0.35
N ASN A 27 -6.96 -18.68 -1.50
CA ASN A 27 -5.59 -18.19 -1.64
C ASN A 27 -5.47 -16.75 -1.13
N LYS A 28 -4.80 -16.56 0.00
CA LYS A 28 -4.59 -15.23 0.61
C LYS A 28 -3.77 -14.27 -0.25
N ILE A 29 -2.78 -14.77 -0.99
CA ILE A 29 -1.96 -13.96 -1.91
C ILE A 29 -2.81 -13.50 -3.10
N LEU A 30 -3.60 -14.42 -3.67
CA LEU A 30 -4.55 -14.06 -4.73
C LEU A 30 -5.54 -13.01 -4.22
N ASN A 31 -6.09 -13.19 -3.03
CA ASN A 31 -7.07 -12.25 -2.49
C ASN A 31 -6.50 -10.84 -2.36
N ILE A 32 -5.29 -10.72 -1.81
CA ILE A 32 -4.58 -9.45 -1.72
C ILE A 32 -4.34 -8.88 -3.12
N PHE A 33 -3.81 -9.68 -4.05
CA PHE A 33 -3.59 -9.23 -5.43
C PHE A 33 -4.88 -8.72 -6.09
N ARG A 34 -6.01 -9.42 -5.89
CA ARG A 34 -7.31 -9.05 -6.46
C ARG A 34 -7.91 -7.80 -5.79
N LEU A 35 -7.64 -7.58 -4.51
CA LEU A 35 -7.99 -6.35 -3.80
C LEU A 35 -7.20 -5.16 -4.35
N ILE A 36 -5.87 -5.27 -4.40
CA ILE A 36 -5.00 -4.16 -4.80
C ILE A 36 -5.10 -3.85 -6.31
N SER A 37 -5.36 -4.86 -7.14
CA SER A 37 -5.60 -4.64 -8.58
C SER A 37 -7.01 -4.13 -8.89
N GLY A 38 -7.90 -3.99 -7.89
CA GLY A 38 -9.24 -3.45 -8.09
C GLY A 38 -10.13 -4.34 -8.95
N THR A 39 -10.06 -5.65 -8.74
CA THR A 39 -10.73 -6.65 -9.59
C THR A 39 -11.76 -7.49 -8.84
N ILE A 40 -12.20 -7.04 -7.66
CA ILE A 40 -13.11 -7.79 -6.80
C ILE A 40 -14.22 -6.94 -6.19
N ASN A 41 -15.30 -7.60 -5.78
CA ASN A 41 -16.33 -7.03 -4.94
C ASN A 41 -16.24 -7.63 -3.53
N CYS A 42 -16.53 -6.82 -2.52
CA CYS A 42 -16.60 -7.26 -1.13
C CYS A 42 -17.97 -6.93 -0.55
N THR A 43 -18.63 -7.93 0.03
CA THR A 43 -19.87 -7.74 0.77
C THR A 43 -19.54 -7.63 2.26
N ASP A 44 -19.92 -6.50 2.86
CA ASP A 44 -19.99 -6.36 4.32
C ASP A 44 -21.32 -6.95 4.78
N THR A 45 -21.28 -8.13 5.39
CA THR A 45 -22.47 -8.86 5.82
C THR A 45 -23.16 -8.21 7.01
N TYR A 46 -22.45 -7.38 7.78
CA TYR A 46 -23.01 -6.61 8.88
C TYR A 46 -23.85 -5.43 8.37
N GLU A 47 -23.36 -4.73 7.34
CA GLU A 47 -24.06 -3.58 6.74
C GLU A 47 -24.98 -3.98 5.57
N ASN A 48 -24.96 -5.26 5.18
CA ASN A 48 -25.60 -5.78 3.97
C ASN A 48 -25.30 -4.93 2.72
N LYS A 49 -24.04 -4.52 2.56
CA LYS A 49 -23.60 -3.60 1.49
C LYS A 49 -22.47 -4.19 0.68
N VAL A 50 -22.59 -4.09 -0.64
CA VAL A 50 -21.56 -4.50 -1.60
C VAL A 50 -20.69 -3.30 -1.97
N TYR A 51 -19.39 -3.46 -1.74
CA TYR A 51 -18.34 -2.52 -2.13
C TYR A 51 -17.66 -3.02 -3.40
N LYS A 52 -17.66 -2.19 -4.44
CA LYS A 52 -16.97 -2.47 -5.71
C LYS A 52 -15.61 -1.78 -5.70
N PHE A 53 -14.53 -2.56 -5.65
CA PHE A 53 -13.17 -2.01 -5.75
C PHE A 53 -12.73 -2.00 -7.21
N ARG A 54 -12.38 -0.82 -7.72
CA ARG A 54 -12.06 -0.60 -9.13
C ARG A 54 -10.78 0.19 -9.36
N GLU A 55 -10.17 0.75 -8.30
CA GLU A 55 -8.84 1.34 -8.42
C GLU A 55 -7.80 0.23 -8.45
N ASN A 56 -6.92 0.28 -9.45
CA ASN A 56 -5.76 -0.58 -9.60
C ASN A 56 -4.55 0.13 -8.97
N TYR A 57 -4.26 -0.25 -7.74
CA TYR A 57 -3.13 0.20 -6.94
C TYR A 57 -1.83 -0.56 -7.22
N SER A 58 -1.84 -1.57 -8.11
CA SER A 58 -0.59 -2.18 -8.62
C SER A 58 0.08 -1.35 -9.72
N ASN A 59 -0.63 -0.37 -10.30
CA ASN A 59 -0.05 0.61 -11.21
C ASN A 59 0.50 1.80 -10.43
N PHE A 60 1.53 2.48 -10.98
CA PHE A 60 2.05 3.71 -10.40
C PHE A 60 2.17 4.80 -11.48
N PRO A 61 1.38 5.89 -11.41
CA PRO A 61 0.26 6.13 -10.48
C PRO A 61 -0.88 5.10 -10.60
N PHE A 62 -1.70 4.96 -9.56
CA PHE A 62 -2.87 4.09 -9.60
C PHE A 62 -3.89 4.54 -10.66
N THR A 63 -4.64 3.59 -11.21
CA THR A 63 -5.59 3.85 -12.32
C THR A 63 -6.93 3.19 -12.06
N THR A 64 -8.02 3.74 -12.57
CA THR A 64 -9.35 3.11 -12.45
C THR A 64 -9.60 2.08 -13.55
N ASN A 65 -10.04 0.88 -13.15
CA ASN A 65 -10.52 -0.16 -14.07
C ASN A 65 -11.95 0.16 -14.51
N GLU A 66 -12.11 0.73 -15.69
CA GLU A 66 -13.43 1.02 -16.27
C GLU A 66 -14.23 -0.25 -16.59
N LYS A 67 -13.54 -1.30 -17.06
CA LYS A 67 -14.11 -2.60 -17.40
C LYS A 67 -13.39 -3.68 -16.61
N ILE A 68 -14.15 -4.65 -16.11
CA ILE A 68 -13.61 -5.75 -15.30
C ILE A 68 -13.73 -7.05 -16.09
N ASN A 69 -12.59 -7.59 -16.49
CA ASN A 69 -12.46 -8.81 -17.26
C ASN A 69 -11.10 -9.47 -17.00
N GLN A 70 -10.83 -10.60 -17.62
CA GLN A 70 -9.59 -11.36 -17.41
C GLN A 70 -8.32 -10.61 -17.85
N SER A 71 -8.40 -9.68 -18.82
CA SER A 71 -7.23 -8.93 -19.26
C SER A 71 -6.76 -7.94 -18.18
N VAL A 72 -7.67 -7.38 -17.38
CA VAL A 72 -7.27 -6.51 -16.25
C VAL A 72 -6.33 -7.22 -15.28
N VAL A 73 -6.55 -8.52 -15.05
CA VAL A 73 -5.66 -9.34 -14.21
C VAL A 73 -4.30 -9.56 -14.89
N LEU A 74 -4.31 -9.90 -16.19
CA LEU A 74 -3.10 -10.14 -16.97
C LEU A 74 -2.22 -8.89 -17.13
N ASN A 75 -2.83 -7.73 -17.39
CA ASN A 75 -2.13 -6.49 -17.71
C ASN A 75 -1.23 -5.96 -16.59
N ASN A 76 -1.26 -6.55 -15.39
CA ASN A 76 -0.31 -6.21 -14.33
C ASN A 76 1.04 -6.95 -14.48
N PHE A 77 1.09 -7.99 -15.32
CA PHE A 77 2.26 -8.82 -15.58
C PHE A 77 2.80 -8.57 -17.01
N PRO A 78 4.05 -8.97 -17.32
CA PRO A 78 4.62 -8.88 -18.67
C PRO A 78 3.75 -9.55 -19.74
N ASP A 79 3.77 -9.02 -20.96
CA ASP A 79 2.88 -9.41 -22.07
C ASP A 79 2.95 -10.90 -22.44
N GLU A 80 4.08 -11.57 -22.18
CA GLU A 80 4.24 -13.00 -22.42
C GLU A 80 3.49 -13.90 -21.43
N VAL A 81 3.04 -13.34 -20.29
CA VAL A 81 2.34 -14.09 -19.24
C VAL A 81 0.91 -14.41 -19.65
N LYS A 82 0.54 -15.68 -19.57
CA LYS A 82 -0.81 -16.16 -19.87
C LYS A 82 -1.57 -16.52 -18.60
N LEU A 83 -2.91 -16.59 -18.69
CA LEU A 83 -3.75 -16.96 -17.56
C LEU A 83 -3.40 -18.34 -16.98
N LYS A 84 -2.94 -19.26 -17.83
CA LYS A 84 -2.49 -20.58 -17.40
C LYS A 84 -1.30 -20.48 -16.45
N ASP A 85 -0.37 -19.57 -16.73
CA ASP A 85 0.84 -19.39 -15.90
C ASP A 85 0.46 -18.81 -14.54
N LEU A 86 -0.42 -17.81 -14.52
CA LEU A 86 -0.97 -17.27 -13.27
C LEU A 86 -1.77 -18.33 -12.51
N ASN A 87 -2.56 -19.16 -13.20
CA ASN A 87 -3.34 -20.21 -12.57
C ASN A 87 -2.44 -21.25 -11.89
N GLU A 88 -1.34 -21.67 -12.52
CA GLU A 88 -0.37 -22.57 -11.89
C GLU A 88 0.38 -21.89 -10.75
N TYR A 89 0.74 -20.63 -10.90
CA TYR A 89 1.34 -19.84 -9.82
C TYR A 89 0.43 -19.77 -8.59
N PHE A 90 -0.80 -19.28 -8.75
CA PHE A 90 -1.74 -19.17 -7.65
C PHE A 90 -2.26 -20.52 -7.17
N LYS A 91 -1.98 -21.65 -7.85
CA LYS A 91 -2.20 -22.99 -7.30
C LYS A 91 -1.18 -23.32 -6.21
N ARG A 92 0.11 -23.04 -6.45
CA ARG A 92 1.22 -23.34 -5.53
C ARG A 92 1.46 -22.27 -4.46
N SER A 93 1.09 -21.02 -4.72
CA SER A 93 1.36 -19.89 -3.82
C SER A 93 0.41 -19.88 -2.62
N ARG A 94 0.68 -20.77 -1.66
CA ARG A 94 -0.04 -20.91 -0.37
C ARG A 94 0.85 -20.70 0.86
N PHE A 95 2.11 -20.33 0.65
CA PHE A 95 3.07 -20.08 1.71
C PHE A 95 2.76 -18.77 2.45
N ASN A 96 3.26 -18.62 3.68
CA ASN A 96 3.04 -17.45 4.54
C ASN A 96 1.56 -17.05 4.68
N SER A 97 0.65 -18.01 4.60
CA SER A 97 -0.80 -17.79 4.63
C SER A 97 -1.27 -17.04 5.89
N LYS A 98 -0.60 -17.24 7.03
CA LYS A 98 -0.87 -16.50 8.27
C LYS A 98 -0.55 -15.01 8.13
N PHE A 99 0.61 -14.68 7.56
CA PHE A 99 1.01 -13.29 7.30
C PHE A 99 0.05 -12.61 6.30
N TYR A 100 -0.20 -13.23 5.15
CA TYR A 100 -1.14 -12.66 4.19
C TYR A 100 -2.57 -12.60 4.75
N GLY A 101 -2.96 -13.58 5.58
CA GLY A 101 -4.24 -13.59 6.27
C GLY A 101 -4.39 -12.50 7.35
N SER A 102 -3.30 -11.94 7.87
CA SER A 102 -3.35 -10.77 8.77
C SER A 102 -3.37 -9.45 8.01
N ILE A 103 -2.73 -9.37 6.84
CA ILE A 103 -2.70 -8.15 6.01
C ILE A 103 -4.02 -7.96 5.23
N GLU A 104 -4.60 -9.05 4.72
CA GLU A 104 -5.81 -9.01 3.89
C GLU A 104 -6.99 -8.25 4.56
N PRO A 105 -7.38 -8.53 5.82
CA PRO A 105 -8.44 -7.78 6.49
C PRO A 105 -8.15 -6.28 6.63
N GLU A 106 -6.90 -5.90 6.85
CA GLU A 106 -6.50 -4.49 6.97
C GLU A 106 -6.66 -3.76 5.64
N ILE A 107 -6.30 -4.41 4.52
CA ILE A 107 -6.54 -3.87 3.17
C ILE A 107 -8.04 -3.67 2.91
N ILE A 108 -8.88 -4.67 3.22
CA ILE A 108 -10.34 -4.57 3.02
C ILE A 108 -10.90 -3.39 3.81
N LYS A 109 -10.56 -3.30 5.10
CA LYS A 109 -11.06 -2.22 5.97
C LYS A 109 -10.59 -0.85 5.49
N CYS A 110 -9.33 -0.72 5.08
CA CYS A 110 -8.81 0.50 4.47
C CYS A 110 -9.60 0.90 3.22
N LEU A 111 -9.80 -0.04 2.28
CA LEU A 111 -10.56 0.20 1.05
C LEU A 111 -12.02 0.59 1.31
N ILE A 112 -12.68 -0.06 2.27
CA ILE A 112 -14.05 0.27 2.67
C ILE A 112 -14.12 1.67 3.31
N ALA A 113 -13.18 2.00 4.19
CA ALA A 113 -13.10 3.31 4.83
C ALA A 113 -12.90 4.42 3.77
N VAL A 114 -12.04 4.21 2.77
CA VAL A 114 -11.91 5.11 1.61
C VAL A 114 -13.24 5.26 0.87
N LYS A 115 -13.95 4.16 0.57
CA LYS A 115 -15.26 4.22 -0.11
C LYS A 115 -16.36 4.92 0.70
N LYS A 116 -16.19 5.01 2.02
CA LYS A 116 -17.09 5.75 2.91
C LYS A 116 -16.69 7.21 3.12
N ASN A 117 -15.57 7.66 2.55
CA ASN A 117 -14.91 8.94 2.85
C ASN A 117 -14.45 9.07 4.31
N ASN A 118 -14.24 7.96 5.02
CA ASN A 118 -13.64 7.91 6.36
C ASN A 118 -12.12 7.84 6.21
N HIS A 119 -11.48 8.93 5.78
CA HIS A 119 -10.06 8.96 5.47
C HIS A 119 -9.16 8.84 6.71
N LEU A 120 -9.60 9.31 7.89
CA LEU A 120 -8.86 9.08 9.13
C LEU A 120 -8.79 7.58 9.47
N GLU A 121 -9.93 6.90 9.40
CA GLU A 121 -10.02 5.45 9.62
C GLU A 121 -9.21 4.68 8.57
N ALA A 122 -9.28 5.10 7.31
CA ALA A 122 -8.48 4.50 6.25
C ALA A 122 -6.98 4.67 6.49
N PHE A 123 -6.54 5.85 6.94
CA PHE A 123 -5.14 6.08 7.29
C PHE A 123 -4.67 5.19 8.44
N PHE A 124 -5.52 4.96 9.44
CA PHE A 124 -5.23 4.04 10.54
C PHE A 124 -4.93 2.62 10.04
N TYR A 125 -5.81 2.06 9.20
CA TYR A 125 -5.59 0.72 8.62
C TYR A 125 -4.41 0.69 7.64
N LEU A 126 -4.23 1.73 6.83
CA LEU A 126 -3.06 1.89 5.96
C LEU A 126 -1.75 1.78 6.75
N TYR A 127 -1.68 2.46 7.88
CA TYR A 127 -0.49 2.43 8.72
C TYR A 127 -0.29 1.05 9.36
N GLY A 128 -1.37 0.38 9.79
CA GLY A 128 -1.32 -1.00 10.27
C GLY A 128 -0.79 -1.98 9.21
N ILE A 129 -1.16 -1.80 7.94
CA ILE A 129 -0.56 -2.56 6.82
C ILE A 129 0.93 -2.29 6.74
N LEU A 130 1.33 -1.01 6.78
CA LEU A 130 2.73 -0.59 6.69
C LEU A 130 3.58 -1.20 7.81
N GLU A 131 3.11 -1.21 9.06
CA GLU A 131 3.78 -1.90 10.17
C GLU A 131 3.86 -3.41 9.91
N GLY A 132 2.74 -4.04 9.55
CA GLY A 132 2.68 -5.48 9.33
C GLY A 132 3.64 -5.98 8.23
N ILE A 133 3.82 -5.20 7.16
CA ILE A 133 4.72 -5.56 6.06
C ILE A 133 6.19 -5.24 6.35
N SER A 134 6.48 -4.28 7.25
CA SER A 134 7.82 -3.69 7.39
C SER A 134 8.91 -4.71 7.76
N TYR A 135 8.59 -5.65 8.63
CA TYR A 135 9.51 -6.74 8.98
C TYR A 135 9.40 -7.94 8.02
N SER A 136 8.17 -8.35 7.69
CA SER A 136 7.90 -9.61 7.02
C SER A 136 8.30 -9.61 5.54
N ILE A 137 8.02 -8.52 4.81
CA ILE A 137 8.24 -8.45 3.36
C ILE A 137 9.72 -8.59 2.98
N PRO A 138 10.67 -7.88 3.62
CA PRO A 138 12.09 -8.06 3.33
C PRO A 138 12.54 -9.52 3.49
N LEU A 139 12.07 -10.22 4.53
CA LEU A 139 12.41 -11.62 4.77
C LEU A 139 11.79 -12.55 3.72
N ILE A 140 10.53 -12.30 3.36
CA ILE A 140 9.85 -13.03 2.28
C ILE A 140 10.65 -12.87 0.98
N TYR A 141 11.05 -11.65 0.62
CA TYR A 141 11.82 -11.37 -0.59
C TYR A 141 13.15 -12.15 -0.64
N VAL A 142 13.92 -12.06 0.44
CA VAL A 142 15.23 -12.71 0.61
C VAL A 142 15.10 -14.23 0.52
N SER A 143 14.05 -14.81 1.12
CA SER A 143 13.80 -16.26 1.10
C SER A 143 13.58 -16.86 -0.29
N LYS A 144 13.29 -16.02 -1.30
CA LYS A 144 13.07 -16.47 -2.67
C LYS A 144 14.36 -16.55 -3.49
N ASN A 145 15.50 -16.12 -2.96
CA ASN A 145 16.76 -16.20 -3.70
C ASN A 145 17.26 -17.64 -3.81
N ASN A 146 17.62 -18.06 -5.03
CA ASN A 146 18.16 -19.41 -5.29
C ASN A 146 19.63 -19.56 -4.88
N ASN A 147 20.35 -18.45 -4.65
CA ASN A 147 21.75 -18.44 -4.23
C ASN A 147 21.89 -17.78 -2.84
N TYR A 148 22.10 -18.61 -1.83
CA TYR A 148 22.18 -18.17 -0.44
C TYR A 148 23.50 -17.45 -0.09
N ASP A 149 24.60 -17.68 -0.83
CA ASP A 149 25.89 -17.03 -0.57
C ASP A 149 25.81 -15.50 -0.73
N LYS A 150 25.00 -15.03 -1.68
CA LYS A 150 24.73 -13.59 -1.87
C LYS A 150 23.62 -13.06 -0.96
N THR A 151 22.79 -13.96 -0.44
CA THR A 151 21.61 -13.63 0.37
C THR A 151 22.00 -13.14 1.76
N TYR A 152 23.09 -13.66 2.35
CA TYR A 152 23.63 -13.14 3.61
C TYR A 152 24.04 -11.66 3.50
N LYS A 153 24.82 -11.30 2.48
CA LYS A 153 25.24 -9.89 2.26
C LYS A 153 24.04 -8.98 1.96
N GLN A 154 23.06 -9.48 1.21
CA GLN A 154 21.84 -8.74 0.93
C GLN A 154 21.01 -8.50 2.20
N LEU A 155 20.80 -9.53 3.02
CA LEU A 155 20.10 -9.39 4.30
C LEU A 155 20.87 -8.44 5.23
N GLN A 156 22.19 -8.60 5.32
CA GLN A 156 23.06 -7.72 6.10
C GLN A 156 22.95 -6.26 5.64
N SER A 157 22.80 -5.99 4.33
CA SER A 157 22.63 -4.60 3.83
C SER A 157 21.36 -3.91 4.33
N PHE A 158 20.37 -4.67 4.78
CA PHE A 158 19.14 -4.12 5.36
C PHE A 158 19.30 -3.84 6.87
N PHE A 159 20.27 -4.45 7.54
CA PHE A 159 20.60 -4.19 8.94
C PHE A 159 21.75 -3.16 9.03
N ASN A 160 21.63 -2.18 9.91
CA ASN A 160 22.75 -1.32 10.30
C ASN A 160 23.30 -1.80 11.65
N ASN A 161 24.46 -1.26 12.05
CA ASN A 161 25.08 -1.53 13.36
C ASN A 161 24.33 -0.87 14.55
N GLU A 162 23.17 -0.24 14.32
CA GLU A 162 22.36 0.44 15.33
C GLU A 162 21.04 -0.33 15.58
N GLN A 163 20.42 -0.10 16.74
CA GLN A 163 19.08 -0.61 17.10
C GLN A 163 17.99 0.08 16.26
N ASP A 164 18.00 -0.17 14.96
CA ASP A 164 16.97 0.33 14.07
C ASP A 164 15.66 -0.44 14.26
N GLY A 165 14.57 0.30 14.42
CA GLY A 165 13.23 -0.27 14.42
C GLY A 165 12.85 -0.84 13.05
N GLU A 166 11.81 -1.68 13.01
CA GLU A 166 11.34 -2.39 11.81
C GLU A 166 11.07 -1.47 10.61
N LEU A 167 10.58 -0.24 10.86
CA LEU A 167 10.33 0.76 9.82
C LEU A 167 11.62 1.27 9.14
N ALA A 168 12.71 1.42 9.88
CA ALA A 168 13.99 1.85 9.33
C ALA A 168 14.64 0.72 8.52
N PHE A 169 14.54 -0.51 9.02
CA PHE A 169 14.91 -1.73 8.28
C PHE A 169 14.16 -1.82 6.95
N PHE A 170 12.85 -1.63 6.96
CA PHE A 170 12.03 -1.68 5.77
C PHE A 170 12.40 -0.60 4.75
N LYS A 171 12.62 0.64 5.20
CA LYS A 171 13.06 1.75 4.33
C LYS A 171 14.34 1.41 3.56
N ARG A 172 15.32 0.81 4.24
CA ARG A 172 16.58 0.37 3.60
C ARG A 172 16.33 -0.73 2.59
N PHE A 173 15.52 -1.73 2.94
CA PHE A 173 15.11 -2.78 2.01
C PHE A 173 14.53 -2.20 0.71
N ILE A 174 13.55 -1.28 0.82
CA ILE A 174 12.93 -0.65 -0.35
C ILE A 174 13.96 0.13 -1.16
N THR A 175 14.81 0.91 -0.49
CA THR A 175 15.85 1.72 -1.14
C THR A 175 16.84 0.86 -1.90
N GLU A 176 17.39 -0.19 -1.29
CA GLU A 176 18.40 -1.02 -1.94
C GLU A 176 17.82 -1.93 -3.03
N THR A 177 16.60 -2.41 -2.83
CA THR A 177 15.95 -3.36 -3.74
C THR A 177 15.38 -2.66 -4.97
N PHE A 178 14.70 -1.52 -4.79
CA PHE A 178 13.92 -0.89 -5.85
C PHE A 178 14.50 0.42 -6.40
N LYS A 179 15.70 0.87 -5.98
CA LYS A 179 16.33 2.12 -6.47
C LYS A 179 16.44 2.27 -7.99
N LYS A 180 16.44 1.16 -8.73
CA LYS A 180 16.54 1.15 -10.19
C LYS A 180 15.19 1.22 -10.88
N GLU A 181 14.11 0.90 -10.19
CA GLU A 181 12.75 0.90 -10.73
C GLU A 181 12.26 2.32 -11.02
N ASP A 182 11.42 2.47 -12.04
CA ASP A 182 10.95 3.78 -12.50
C ASP A 182 9.99 4.43 -11.49
N PHE A 183 9.15 3.63 -10.82
CA PHE A 183 8.28 4.13 -9.76
C PHE A 183 9.09 4.70 -8.57
N PHE A 184 10.27 4.15 -8.28
CA PHE A 184 11.11 4.61 -7.16
C PHE A 184 11.70 6.00 -7.44
N LYS A 185 12.00 6.29 -8.71
CA LYS A 185 12.55 7.59 -9.15
C LYS A 185 11.46 8.64 -9.34
N SER A 186 10.20 8.23 -9.37
CA SER A 186 9.04 9.08 -9.58
C SER A 186 8.65 9.85 -8.30
N THR A 187 7.76 10.83 -8.45
CA THR A 187 7.18 11.58 -7.34
C THR A 187 5.79 11.09 -6.97
N ILE A 188 5.39 11.33 -5.73
CA ILE A 188 4.00 11.27 -5.29
C ILE A 188 3.52 12.70 -5.15
N ASP A 189 2.45 13.01 -5.88
CA ASP A 189 1.91 14.35 -6.05
C ASP A 189 0.66 14.46 -5.17
N ILE A 190 0.80 15.11 -4.02
CA ILE A 190 -0.28 15.30 -3.04
C ILE A 190 -1.11 16.51 -3.47
N ASP A 191 -2.30 16.26 -4.00
CA ASP A 191 -3.23 17.29 -4.47
C ASP A 191 -4.23 17.72 -3.38
N PHE A 192 -4.15 18.98 -2.96
CA PHE A 192 -5.04 19.60 -1.99
C PHE A 192 -6.38 20.02 -2.59
N ASN A 193 -6.54 20.03 -3.92
CA ASN A 193 -7.83 20.25 -4.56
C ASN A 193 -8.81 19.11 -4.29
N THR A 194 -8.32 17.94 -3.86
CA THR A 194 -9.14 16.84 -3.36
C THR A 194 -9.96 17.21 -2.11
N ILE A 195 -9.55 18.25 -1.37
CA ILE A 195 -10.30 18.79 -0.22
C ILE A 195 -11.40 19.71 -0.75
N ASP A 196 -12.65 19.30 -0.58
CA ASP A 196 -13.84 20.03 -1.01
C ASP A 196 -14.12 21.31 -0.20
N ARG A 197 -13.57 21.41 1.02
CA ARG A 197 -13.61 22.62 1.86
C ARG A 197 -12.42 23.52 1.55
N THR A 198 -12.62 24.50 0.66
CA THR A 198 -11.57 25.40 0.19
C THR A 198 -10.86 26.16 1.31
N GLU A 199 -11.60 26.51 2.37
CA GLU A 199 -11.12 27.22 3.56
C GLU A 199 -10.12 26.40 4.39
N LEU A 200 -10.13 25.07 4.27
CA LEU A 200 -9.18 24.19 4.97
C LEU A 200 -7.86 23.99 4.21
N ARG A 201 -7.85 24.21 2.89
CA ARG A 201 -6.73 23.87 2.01
C ARG A 201 -5.44 24.55 2.43
N GLU A 202 -5.48 25.85 2.65
CA GLU A 202 -4.30 26.62 3.05
C GLU A 202 -3.75 26.16 4.40
N ALA A 203 -4.63 25.95 5.40
CA ALA A 203 -4.22 25.50 6.72
C ALA A 203 -3.54 24.13 6.66
N TYR A 204 -4.14 23.17 5.95
CA TYR A 204 -3.59 21.82 5.85
C TYR A 204 -2.34 21.75 4.97
N TYR A 205 -2.30 22.54 3.88
CA TYR A 205 -1.09 22.70 3.07
C TYR A 205 0.09 23.17 3.91
N LYS A 206 -0.10 24.21 4.75
CA LYS A 206 0.96 24.71 5.63
C LYS A 206 1.44 23.65 6.62
N ILE A 207 0.52 22.87 7.19
CA ILE A 207 0.87 21.78 8.10
C ILE A 207 1.72 20.71 7.40
N TYR A 208 1.28 20.27 6.21
CA TYR A 208 2.02 19.30 5.41
C TYR A 208 3.42 19.81 5.06
N LEU A 209 3.48 21.04 4.56
CA LEU A 209 4.73 21.67 4.16
C LEU A 209 5.69 21.84 5.34
N ASP A 210 5.19 22.19 6.54
CA ASP A 210 5.99 22.21 7.77
C ASP A 210 6.64 20.85 8.05
N LYS A 211 5.86 19.76 8.02
CA LYS A 211 6.37 18.42 8.31
C LYS A 211 7.37 17.91 7.27
N VAL A 212 7.26 18.35 6.03
CA VAL A 212 8.19 18.02 4.95
C VAL A 212 9.45 18.89 4.99
N SER A 213 9.32 20.19 5.22
CA SER A 213 10.41 21.16 5.08
C SER A 213 11.31 21.21 6.31
N ASN A 214 10.75 20.97 7.49
CA ASN A 214 11.48 21.03 8.76
C ASN A 214 11.94 19.64 9.22
N LYS A 215 12.64 19.58 10.36
CA LYS A 215 13.04 18.31 10.96
C LYS A 215 11.79 17.44 11.22
N PRO A 216 11.84 16.13 10.90
CA PRO A 216 13.04 15.36 10.58
C PRO A 216 13.42 15.28 9.09
N MET A 217 12.55 15.65 8.14
CA MET A 217 12.81 15.50 6.70
C MET A 217 13.78 16.55 6.13
N ASN A 218 13.77 17.77 6.68
CA ASN A 218 14.63 18.88 6.26
C ASN A 218 14.56 19.19 4.75
N GLY A 219 13.39 19.00 4.12
CA GLY A 219 13.13 19.35 2.73
C GLY A 219 13.85 18.50 1.67
N LYS A 220 14.69 17.53 2.04
CA LYS A 220 15.48 16.72 1.08
C LYS A 220 14.61 15.96 0.06
N ASP A 221 13.44 15.57 0.51
CA ASP A 221 12.48 14.78 -0.28
C ASP A 221 11.38 15.62 -0.94
N LEU A 222 11.34 16.92 -0.69
CA LEU A 222 10.46 17.84 -1.42
C LEU A 222 11.02 18.03 -2.83
N LYS A 223 10.25 17.63 -3.85
CA LYS A 223 10.65 17.71 -5.27
C LYS A 223 9.93 18.82 -6.03
N GLY A 224 8.85 19.34 -5.49
CA GLY A 224 8.10 20.44 -6.06
C GLY A 224 6.92 20.82 -5.18
N GLN A 225 6.38 22.02 -5.38
CA GLN A 225 5.16 22.48 -4.72
C GLN A 225 4.49 23.57 -5.54
N THR A 226 3.17 23.67 -5.40
CA THR A 226 2.37 24.81 -5.85
C THR A 226 1.53 25.29 -4.67
N LEU A 227 1.61 26.60 -4.36
CA LEU A 227 1.04 27.19 -3.14
C LEU A 227 -0.43 26.79 -2.97
N ASN A 228 -0.76 26.18 -1.83
CA ASN A 228 -2.10 25.73 -1.44
C ASN A 228 -2.75 24.69 -2.36
N GLN A 229 -2.01 24.14 -3.32
CA GLN A 229 -2.53 23.22 -4.34
C GLN A 229 -1.85 21.87 -4.32
N GLU A 230 -0.51 21.84 -4.29
CA GLU A 230 0.22 20.60 -4.53
C GLU A 230 1.54 20.56 -3.76
N ILE A 231 1.88 19.38 -3.25
CA ILE A 231 3.22 19.05 -2.73
C ILE A 231 3.68 17.76 -3.41
N LYS A 232 4.86 17.78 -4.03
CA LYS A 232 5.48 16.60 -4.67
C LYS A 232 6.60 16.06 -3.81
N LEU A 233 6.51 14.79 -3.41
CA LEU A 233 7.54 14.10 -2.63
C LEU A 233 8.22 13.02 -3.46
N SER A 234 9.49 12.72 -3.16
CA SER A 234 10.11 11.48 -3.66
C SER A 234 9.33 10.26 -3.18
N PHE A 235 9.40 9.15 -3.90
CA PHE A 235 8.74 7.89 -3.51
C PHE A 235 9.10 7.46 -2.06
N ILE A 236 10.38 7.56 -1.69
CA ILE A 236 10.83 7.21 -0.33
C ILE A 236 10.52 8.31 0.70
N GLY A 237 10.48 9.57 0.28
CA GLY A 237 10.09 10.68 1.14
C GLY A 237 8.64 10.64 1.54
N PHE A 238 7.77 10.15 0.66
CA PHE A 238 6.37 9.92 1.00
C PHE A 238 6.20 8.86 2.10
N TYR A 239 7.02 7.80 2.08
CA TYR A 239 7.06 6.82 3.17
C TYR A 239 7.42 7.46 4.52
N ASP A 240 8.48 8.27 4.56
CA ASP A 240 8.85 9.01 5.77
C ASP A 240 7.73 9.96 6.21
N PHE A 241 7.10 10.64 5.26
CA PHE A 241 6.01 11.57 5.52
C PHE A 241 4.82 10.88 6.19
N ILE A 242 4.37 9.72 5.70
CA ILE A 242 3.30 8.92 6.32
C ILE A 242 3.65 8.57 7.77
N ILE A 243 4.89 8.16 8.04
CA ILE A 243 5.34 7.84 9.40
C ILE A 243 5.35 9.07 10.29
N ILE A 244 5.82 10.22 9.79
CA ILE A 244 5.83 11.47 10.54
C ILE A 244 4.40 11.89 10.88
N ILE A 245 3.50 11.89 9.90
CA ILE A 245 2.10 12.24 10.13
C ILE A 245 1.47 11.31 11.16
N ARG A 246 1.66 9.99 11.06
CA ARG A 246 1.17 9.04 12.07
C ARG A 246 1.71 9.37 13.45
N ASN A 247 3.02 9.58 13.55
CA ASN A 247 3.66 9.83 14.83
C ASN A 247 3.21 11.15 15.45
N ARG A 248 3.02 12.21 14.65
CA ARG A 248 2.59 13.52 15.12
C ARG A 248 1.10 13.59 15.44
N PHE A 249 0.26 12.82 14.76
CA PHE A 249 -1.18 12.83 14.95
C PHE A 249 -1.65 11.90 16.07
N PHE A 250 -1.13 10.66 16.13
CA PHE A 250 -1.64 9.63 17.05
C PHE A 250 -0.90 9.56 18.39
N HIS A 251 0.33 10.09 18.49
CA HIS A 251 1.09 10.10 19.75
C HIS A 251 1.07 11.48 20.41
N LEU A 252 -0.08 11.86 20.96
CA LEU A 252 -0.30 13.08 21.74
C LEU A 252 0.36 12.98 23.13
N THR A 253 1.69 12.91 23.18
CA THR A 253 2.44 13.02 24.44
C THR A 253 2.65 14.49 24.79
N LYS A 254 2.04 14.94 25.89
CA LYS A 254 2.30 16.27 26.46
C LYS A 254 3.68 16.26 27.14
N GLY A 255 4.54 17.23 26.83
CA GLY A 255 5.85 17.38 27.46
C GLY A 255 7.06 16.89 26.65
N THR A 256 6.86 16.36 25.43
CA THR A 256 7.96 16.11 24.50
C THR A 256 8.22 17.36 23.64
N TRP A 257 9.48 17.65 23.31
CA TRP A 257 9.90 18.76 22.42
C TRP A 257 9.42 18.60 20.95
N GLN A 258 8.53 17.63 20.70
CA GLN A 258 8.12 17.22 19.38
C GLN A 258 6.89 18.00 18.93
N ASN A 259 6.96 18.62 17.75
CA ASN A 259 5.89 19.43 17.17
C ASN A 259 4.71 18.56 16.67
N ASN A 260 3.94 18.01 17.61
CA ASN A 260 2.77 17.16 17.42
C ASN A 260 1.58 17.93 16.84
N LEU A 261 0.70 17.23 16.13
CA LEU A 261 -0.48 17.81 15.51
C LEU A 261 -1.62 17.85 16.54
N SER A 262 -2.08 19.04 16.89
CA SER A 262 -3.18 19.21 17.83
C SER A 262 -4.54 19.09 17.14
N SER A 263 -5.57 18.66 17.88
CA SER A 263 -6.96 18.67 17.40
C SER A 263 -7.48 20.09 17.10
N THR A 264 -6.80 21.12 17.60
CA THR A 264 -7.11 22.53 17.27
C THR A 264 -6.54 22.96 15.92
N GLU A 265 -5.49 22.31 15.42
CA GLU A 265 -4.92 22.55 14.08
C GLU A 265 -5.64 21.71 13.01
N ILE A 266 -6.07 20.50 13.37
CA ILE A 266 -6.78 19.58 12.46
C ILE A 266 -8.24 19.47 12.92
N LEU A 267 -9.04 20.43 12.48
CA LEU A 267 -10.47 20.52 12.83
C LEU A 267 -11.29 19.38 12.22
N PHE A 268 -10.93 18.97 11.01
CA PHE A 268 -11.61 17.91 10.26
C PHE A 268 -10.59 16.89 9.75
N PRO A 269 -10.30 15.84 10.54
CA PRO A 269 -9.29 14.84 10.20
C PRO A 269 -9.52 14.15 8.87
N ASP A 270 -10.75 13.81 8.50
CA ASP A 270 -11.00 13.15 7.21
C ASP A 270 -10.57 14.02 6.03
N TYR A 271 -10.79 15.34 6.08
CA TYR A 271 -10.26 16.27 5.07
C TYR A 271 -8.74 16.38 5.11
N PHE A 272 -8.13 16.24 6.30
CA PHE A 272 -6.68 16.28 6.43
C PHE A 272 -6.01 15.04 5.84
N PHE A 273 -6.59 13.85 6.00
CA PHE A 273 -6.03 12.59 5.51
C PHE A 273 -6.42 12.26 4.06
N LYS A 274 -7.50 12.85 3.53
CA LYS A 274 -8.00 12.64 2.17
C LYS A 274 -6.93 12.72 1.07
N PRO A 275 -6.01 13.72 1.07
CA PRO A 275 -5.03 13.86 0.00
C PRO A 275 -3.98 12.74 -0.04
N ILE A 276 -3.81 11.93 1.01
CA ILE A 276 -2.68 11.00 1.13
C ILE A 276 -3.06 9.54 1.20
N VAL A 277 -4.28 9.21 1.63
CA VAL A 277 -4.66 7.81 1.87
C VAL A 277 -4.58 6.96 0.60
N SER A 278 -5.08 7.47 -0.54
CA SER A 278 -5.03 6.71 -1.81
C SER A 278 -3.60 6.53 -2.30
N HIS A 279 -2.73 7.54 -2.14
CA HIS A 279 -1.32 7.40 -2.46
C HIS A 279 -0.58 6.45 -1.52
N GLY A 280 -0.93 6.46 -0.23
CA GLY A 280 -0.46 5.48 0.75
C GLY A 280 -0.85 4.06 0.38
N LEU A 281 -2.11 3.86 0.00
CA LEU A 281 -2.60 2.57 -0.44
C LEU A 281 -1.92 2.11 -1.73
N ASN A 282 -1.68 3.03 -2.67
CA ASN A 282 -0.89 2.76 -3.87
C ASN A 282 0.53 2.34 -3.53
N TRP A 283 1.20 3.08 -2.64
CA TRP A 283 2.57 2.80 -2.22
C TRP A 283 2.69 1.40 -1.62
N VAL A 284 1.86 1.03 -0.64
CA VAL A 284 1.94 -0.31 -0.01
C VAL A 284 1.54 -1.41 -0.98
N SER A 285 0.54 -1.16 -1.85
CA SER A 285 0.08 -2.11 -2.86
C SER A 285 1.16 -2.40 -3.89
N LEU A 286 1.87 -1.37 -4.34
CA LEU A 286 2.96 -1.51 -5.30
C LEU A 286 4.07 -2.37 -4.72
N ILE A 287 4.49 -2.11 -3.47
CA ILE A 287 5.50 -2.94 -2.81
C ILE A 287 5.03 -4.39 -2.71
N ILE A 288 3.81 -4.64 -2.20
CA ILE A 288 3.27 -6.00 -2.10
C ILE A 288 3.23 -6.67 -3.48
N PHE A 289 2.85 -5.93 -4.52
CA PHE A 289 2.75 -6.46 -5.87
C PHE A 289 4.11 -6.84 -6.45
N GLU A 290 5.15 -6.02 -6.26
CA GLU A 290 6.51 -6.35 -6.68
C GLU A 290 7.02 -7.64 -6.01
N ILE A 291 6.65 -7.89 -4.75
CA ILE A 291 6.98 -9.17 -4.08
C ILE A 291 6.27 -10.35 -4.73
N ILE A 292 5.00 -10.17 -5.13
CA ILE A 292 4.24 -11.19 -5.85
C ILE A 292 4.86 -11.47 -7.22
N LYS A 293 5.29 -10.43 -7.96
CA LYS A 293 5.99 -10.60 -9.25
C LYS A 293 7.28 -11.39 -9.09
N VAL A 294 8.12 -11.01 -8.13
CA VAL A 294 9.40 -11.69 -7.86
C VAL A 294 9.18 -13.17 -7.52
N ASP A 295 8.15 -13.47 -6.72
CA ASP A 295 7.81 -14.85 -6.40
C ASP A 295 7.24 -15.63 -7.61
N PHE A 296 6.44 -14.96 -8.47
CA PHE A 296 5.98 -15.53 -9.73
C PHE A 296 7.14 -15.90 -10.65
N GLU A 297 8.09 -14.98 -10.85
CA GLU A 297 9.26 -15.17 -11.71
C GLU A 297 10.19 -16.27 -11.20
N LYS A 298 10.51 -16.27 -9.91
CA LYS A 298 11.44 -17.24 -9.32
C LYS A 298 10.84 -18.63 -9.16
N GLY A 299 9.52 -18.73 -9.03
CA GLY A 299 8.82 -20.02 -8.97
C GLY A 299 8.70 -20.75 -10.33
N LYS A 300 9.10 -20.14 -11.46
CA LYS A 300 9.08 -20.82 -12.77
C LYS A 300 10.17 -21.90 -12.92
N ASN A 301 11.10 -21.99 -11.96
CA ASN A 301 12.18 -22.98 -11.92
C ASN A 301 11.84 -24.17 -11.02
#